data_AF-A0A6A3D478-F1
#
_entry.id   AF-A0A6A3D478-F1
#
_cell.length_a   1.000
_cell.length_b   1.000
_cell.length_c   1.000
_cell.angle_alpha   90.00
_cell.angle_beta   90.00
_cell.angle_gamma   90.00
#
_symmetry.space_group_name_H-M   'P 1'
#
loop_
_entity.id
_entity.type
_entity.pdbx_description
1 polymer ?
#
loop_
_entity_poly.entity_id
_entity_poly.type
_entity_poly.pdbx_seq_one_letter_code
_entity_poly.pdbx_strand_id
1 'polypeptide(L)' 'MDDATARTKFNFTIPQLRELAAKLHLPMPCIITPERDTVPTLEALAMLCRRLKEPSTLFTVANEFGRSPAAYSRICKHSA' A
#
# COMPACT_ATOMS: atom_id res chain seq x y z
N MET A 1 11.63 -5.60 -4.10
CA MET A 1 11.68 -4.18 -3.73
C MET A 1 12.65 -4.07 -2.58
N ASP A 2 13.74 -3.32 -2.76
CA ASP A 2 14.80 -3.22 -1.77
C ASP A 2 14.50 -2.12 -0.74
N ASP A 3 15.03 -2.24 0.47
CA ASP A 3 14.77 -1.30 1.58
C ASP A 3 15.15 0.15 1.24
N ALA A 4 16.22 0.36 0.46
CA ALA A 4 16.64 1.69 0.00
C ALA A 4 15.59 2.33 -0.93
N THR A 5 15.00 1.53 -1.82
CA THR A 5 13.94 1.95 -2.74
C THR A 5 12.64 2.22 -1.98
N ALA A 6 12.31 1.36 -1.01
CA ALA A 6 11.14 1.52 -0.15
C ALA A 6 11.22 2.81 0.68
N ARG A 7 12.38 3.09 1.27
CA ARG A 7 12.61 4.30 2.06
C ARG A 7 12.53 5.57 1.20
N THR A 8 13.06 5.52 -0.02
CA THR A 8 12.97 6.65 -0.95
C THR A 8 11.54 6.91 -1.41
N LYS A 9 10.79 5.87 -1.76
CA LYS A 9 9.42 6.01 -2.30
C LYS A 9 8.36 6.24 -1.21
N PHE A 10 8.45 5.56 -0.08
CA PHE A 10 7.39 5.48 0.94
C PHE A 10 7.81 6.04 2.31
N ASN A 11 9.05 6.52 2.48
CA ASN A 11 9.68 6.88 3.77
C ASN A 11 9.88 5.73 4.77
N PHE A 12 9.24 4.58 4.56
CA PHE A 12 9.37 3.40 5.41
C PHE A 12 10.20 2.30 4.73
N THR A 13 10.95 1.56 5.54
CA THR A 13 11.60 0.31 5.14
C THR A 13 10.59 -0.84 5.15
N ILE A 14 10.89 -1.95 4.48
CA ILE A 14 10.02 -3.15 4.49
C ILE A 14 9.74 -3.66 5.91
N PRO A 15 10.72 -3.77 6.83
CA PRO A 15 10.44 -4.16 8.21
C PRO A 15 9.56 -3.15 8.94
N GLN A 16 9.73 -1.84 8.71
CA GLN A 16 8.86 -0.82 9.33
C GLN A 16 7.42 -0.90 8.81
N LEU A 17 7.21 -1.20 7.52
CA LEU A 17 5.87 -1.45 6.99
C LEU A 17 5.23 -2.70 7.62
N ARG A 18 6.01 -3.75 7.91
CA ARG A 18 5.51 -4.94 8.62
C ARG A 18 5.13 -4.61 10.07
N GLU A 19 5.96 -3.85 10.77
CA GLU A 19 5.64 -3.40 12.13
C GLU A 19 4.39 -2.51 12.15
N LEU A 20 4.26 -1.59 11.20
CA LEU A 20 3.07 -0.75 11.05
C LEU A 20 1.82 -1.60 10.77
N ALA A 21 1.91 -2.60 9.89
CA ALA A 21 0.82 -3.53 9.64
C ALA A 21 0.40 -4.28 10.90
N ALA A 22 1.37 -4.72 11.71
CA ALA A 22 1.12 -5.43 12.96
C ALA A 22 0.46 -4.50 14.00
N LYS A 23 0.92 -3.25 14.08
CA LYS A 23 0.37 -2.22 14.98
C LYS A 23 -1.04 -1.76 14.59
N LEU A 24 -1.33 -1.68 13.28
CA LEU A 24 -2.66 -1.35 12.78
C LEU A 24 -3.62 -2.55 12.78
N HIS A 25 -3.18 -3.74 13.22
CA HIS A 25 -3.98 -4.97 13.19
C HIS A 25 -4.57 -5.27 11.80
N LEU A 26 -3.83 -4.93 10.73
CA LEU A 26 -4.30 -5.19 9.37
C LEU A 26 -4.27 -6.69 9.07
N PRO A 27 -5.22 -7.19 8.26
CA PRO A 27 -5.23 -8.59 7.86
C PRO A 27 -3.92 -8.92 7.14
N MET A 28 -3.20 -9.92 7.64
CA MET A 28 -1.95 -10.44 7.08
C MET A 28 -2.13 -11.92 6.67
N PRO A 29 -1.45 -12.39 5.60
CA PRO A 29 -0.43 -11.70 4.81
C PRO A 29 -0.98 -10.82 3.66
N CYS A 30 -2.29 -10.92 3.37
CA CYS A 30 -2.95 -10.21 2.30
C CYS A 30 -4.27 -9.60 2.77
N ILE A 31 -4.58 -8.41 2.25
CA ILE A 31 -5.88 -7.78 2.34
C ILE A 31 -6.72 -8.33 1.18
N ILE A 32 -7.84 -8.96 1.50
CA ILE A 32 -8.83 -9.39 0.51
C ILE A 32 -9.88 -8.30 0.45
N THR A 33 -9.89 -7.53 -0.62
CA THR A 33 -10.96 -6.55 -0.83
C THR A 33 -12.28 -7.27 -1.12
N PRO A 34 -13.44 -6.63 -0.87
CA PRO A 34 -14.76 -7.21 -1.19
C PRO A 34 -14.94 -7.57 -2.67
N GLU A 35 -14.16 -6.96 -3.57
CA GLU A 35 -14.14 -7.28 -5.00
C GLU A 35 -13.23 -8.46 -5.36
N ARG A 36 -12.77 -9.23 -4.36
CA ARG A 36 -11.84 -10.37 -4.48
C ARG A 36 -10.44 -10.02 -4.99
N ASP A 37 -10.08 -8.73 -5.03
CA ASP A 37 -8.67 -8.37 -5.21
C ASP A 37 -7.90 -8.77 -3.94
N THR A 38 -6.97 -9.71 -4.10
CA THR A 38 -5.99 -10.09 -3.08
C THR A 38 -4.75 -9.24 -3.25
N VAL A 39 -4.45 -8.42 -2.25
CA VAL A 39 -3.31 -7.50 -2.27
C VAL A 39 -2.44 -7.76 -1.05
N PRO A 40 -1.11 -7.87 -1.20
CA PRO A 40 -0.22 -7.99 -0.05
C PRO A 40 -0.42 -6.81 0.89
N THR A 41 -0.54 -7.05 2.20
CA THR A 41 -0.75 -5.98 3.19
C THR A 41 0.35 -4.92 3.13
N LEU A 42 1.57 -5.36 2.83
CA LEU A 42 2.72 -4.48 2.60
C LEU A 42 2.57 -3.59 1.36
N GLU A 43 1.99 -4.12 0.30
CA GLU A 43 1.75 -3.38 -0.94
C GLU A 43 0.66 -2.31 -0.70
N ALA A 44 -0.44 -2.67 -0.02
CA ALA A 44 -1.49 -1.74 0.36
C ALA A 44 -0.98 -0.61 1.27
N LEU A 45 -0.16 -0.94 2.29
CA LEU A 45 0.45 0.07 3.16
C LEU A 45 1.44 0.94 2.42
N ALA A 46 2.28 0.38 1.55
CA ALA A 46 3.20 1.18 0.75
C ALA A 46 2.44 2.17 -0.14
N MET A 47 1.31 1.76 -0.73
CA MET A 47 0.45 2.65 -1.50
C MET A 47 -0.18 3.76 -0.64
N LEU A 48 -0.59 3.47 0.59
CA LEU A 48 -1.09 4.48 1.53
C LEU A 48 0.00 5.46 1.96
N CYS A 49 1.17 4.95 2.37
CA CYS A 49 2.32 5.77 2.77
C CYS A 49 2.81 6.66 1.61
N ARG A 50 2.77 6.16 0.36
CA ARG A 50 3.07 6.96 -0.83
C ARG A 50 2.16 8.18 -0.94
N ARG A 51 0.85 7.97 -0.77
CA ARG A 51 -0.17 9.01 -0.82
C ARG A 51 -0.08 10.01 0.33
N LEU A 52 0.33 9.57 1.52
CA LEU A 52 0.55 10.46 2.66
C LEU A 52 1.82 11.30 2.50
N LYS A 53 2.86 10.77 1.85
CA LYS A 53 4.14 11.46 1.63
C LYS A 53 4.01 12.60 0.61
N GLU A 54 3.30 12.37 -0.48
CA GLU A 54 3.06 13.37 -1.52
C GLU A 54 1.60 13.28 -1.97
N PRO A 55 0.88 14.41 -2.09
CA PRO A 55 -0.47 14.42 -2.65
C PRO A 55 -0.40 14.11 -4.15
N SER A 56 -0.19 12.84 -4.49
CA SER A 56 -0.14 12.34 -5.86
C SER A 56 -1.52 11.84 -6.28
N THR A 57 -1.77 11.83 -7.59
CA THR A 57 -3.03 11.28 -8.11
C THR A 57 -3.12 9.77 -7.84
N LEU A 58 -4.34 9.26 -7.64
CA LEU A 58 -4.63 7.82 -7.55
C LEU A 58 -3.99 7.04 -8.71
N PHE A 59 -3.95 7.66 -9.90
CA PHE A 59 -3.37 7.09 -11.10
C PHE A 59 -1.85 6.90 -10.98
N THR A 60 -1.12 7.92 -10.52
CA THR A 60 0.33 7.85 -10.34
C THR A 60 0.72 6.70 -9.41
N VAL A 61 0.06 6.62 -8.24
CA VAL A 61 0.34 5.56 -7.27
C VAL A 61 -0.06 4.20 -7.86
N ALA A 62 -1.27 4.05 -8.39
CA ALA A 62 -1.71 2.79 -8.97
C ALA A 62 -0.78 2.29 -10.08
N ASN A 63 -0.34 3.20 -10.97
CA ASN A 63 0.59 2.90 -12.05
C ASN A 63 1.99 2.48 -11.53
N GLU A 64 2.51 3.11 -10.48
CA GLU A 64 3.79 2.72 -9.85
C GLU A 64 3.76 1.29 -9.31
N PHE A 65 2.59 0.81 -8.88
CA PHE A 65 2.40 -0.54 -8.36
C PHE A 65 1.84 -1.52 -9.40
N GLY A 66 1.71 -1.11 -10.67
CA GLY A 66 1.16 -1.95 -11.74
C GLY A 66 -0.31 -2.33 -11.53
N ARG A 67 -1.05 -1.53 -10.75
CA ARG A 67 -2.47 -1.74 -10.46
C ARG A 67 -3.34 -0.77 -11.24
N SER A 68 -4.57 -1.19 -11.53
CA SER A 68 -5.57 -0.28 -12.08
C SER A 68 -5.98 0.77 -11.05
N PRO A 69 -6.24 2.04 -11.44
CA PRO A 69 -6.70 3.09 -10.53
C PRO A 69 -7.98 2.73 -9.77
N ALA A 70 -8.86 1.96 -10.42
CA ALA A 70 -10.07 1.42 -9.80
C ALA A 70 -9.73 0.48 -8.63
N ALA A 71 -8.83 -0.50 -8.85
CA ALA A 71 -8.36 -1.41 -7.81
C ALA A 71 -7.71 -0.64 -6.64
N TYR A 72 -6.91 0.39 -6.93
CA TYR A 72 -6.33 1.22 -5.88
C TYR A 72 -7.37 2.01 -5.06
N SER A 73 -8.40 2.56 -5.73
CA SER A 73 -9.49 3.25 -5.03
C SER A 73 -10.22 2.32 -4.06
N ARG A 74 -10.46 1.06 -4.44
CA ARG A 74 -11.03 0.03 -3.56
C ARG A 74 -10.15 -0.28 -2.36
N ILE A 75 -8.87 -0.48 -2.60
CA ILE A 75 -7.90 -0.80 -1.53
C ILE A 75 -7.89 0.33 -0.52
N CYS A 76 -7.74 1.60 -0.97
CA CYS A 76 -7.78 2.77 -0.10
C CYS A 76 -9.06 2.86 0.74
N LYS A 77 -10.23 2.59 0.14
CA LYS A 77 -11.53 2.63 0.84
C LYS A 77 -11.71 1.53 1.87
N HIS A 78 -11.00 0.41 1.73
CA HIS A 78 -11.10 -0.73 2.64
C HIS A 78 -10.05 -0.67 3.76
N SER A 79 -8.95 0.05 3.53
CA SER A 79 -7.81 0.17 4.44
C SER A 79 -7.83 1.44 5.32
N ALA A 80 -8.79 2.35 5.13
CA ALA A 80 -8.99 3.59 5.89
C ALA A 80 -10.35 3.55 6.61
#